data_AF-A0A8T3XMW4-F1
#
_entry.id   AF-A0A8T3XMW4-F1
#
_cell.length_a   1.000
_cell.length_b   1.000
_cell.length_c   1.000
_cell.angle_alpha   90.00
_cell.angle_beta   90.00
_cell.angle_gamma   90.00
#
_symmetry.space_group_name_H-M   'P 1'
#
loop_
_entity.id
_entity.type
_entity.pdbx_description
1 polymer ?
#
loop_
_entity_poly.entity_id
_entity_poly.type
_entity_poly.pdbx_seq_one_letter_code
_entity_poly.pdbx_strand_id
1 'polypeptide(L)'
;MAEQNLSPEQLKALQEKIKQMSPEELKEFQKKQCIFCQIVAGKIQSRKVYEDDKVVAILDINPANPGHVLLLTKEHYSIMPQLPDDEVAHIFMVAKSLSNSMLRGIEVQGTNIIVANGVAAGQRAQHFMVHVIPRKEKDGIEFVLPQNPMQQSEIESVGNKLVAALRGEKEQEMPSPPSKVPEPKKDEQKKGSSGINLDDISKMLGDR
;
A
#
# COMPACT_ATOMS: atom_id res chain seq x y z
N MET A 1 5.98 17.81 10.71
CA MET A 1 7.39 17.51 11.03
C MET A 1 8.21 17.98 9.84
N ALA A 2 9.30 18.71 10.07
CA ALA A 2 10.09 19.29 8.98
C ALA A 2 10.67 18.16 8.11
N GLU A 3 10.29 18.11 6.84
CA GLU A 3 10.98 17.33 5.82
C GLU A 3 12.39 17.91 5.71
N GLN A 4 13.36 17.25 6.34
CA GLN A 4 14.77 17.56 6.10
C GLN A 4 15.11 17.07 4.69
N ASN A 5 14.95 17.96 3.71
CA ASN A 5 15.29 17.67 2.33
C ASN A 5 16.81 17.57 2.22
N LEU A 6 17.31 16.34 2.04
CA LEU A 6 18.70 16.06 1.72
C LEU A 6 19.08 16.76 0.39
N SER A 7 20.27 17.34 0.33
CA SER A 7 20.80 17.87 -0.93
C SER A 7 21.01 16.75 -1.95
N PRO A 8 21.05 17.05 -3.26
CA PRO A 8 21.34 16.06 -4.29
C PRO A 8 22.65 15.30 -4.05
N GLU A 9 23.67 15.98 -3.52
CA GLU A 9 24.97 15.39 -3.15
C GLU A 9 24.84 14.43 -1.97
N GLN A 10 24.08 14.80 -0.95
CA GLN A 10 23.79 13.94 0.21
C GLN A 10 22.98 12.70 -0.20
N LEU A 11 22.02 12.84 -1.11
CA LEU A 11 21.26 11.72 -1.66
C LEU A 11 22.16 10.76 -2.43
N LYS A 12 23.05 11.28 -3.28
CA LYS A 12 24.00 10.46 -4.04
C LYS A 12 24.95 9.71 -3.11
N ALA A 13 25.51 10.38 -2.12
CA ALA A 13 26.39 9.75 -1.13
C ALA A 13 25.66 8.67 -0.31
N LEU A 14 24.40 8.92 0.06
CA LEU A 14 23.56 7.94 0.75
C LEU A 14 23.29 6.71 -0.14
N GLN A 15 22.99 6.92 -1.42
CA GLN A 15 22.77 5.84 -2.39
C GLN A 15 24.03 4.98 -2.58
N GLU A 16 25.20 5.62 -2.70
CA GLU A 16 26.48 4.90 -2.80
C GLU A 16 26.77 4.08 -1.53
N LYS A 17 26.49 4.65 -0.35
CA LYS A 17 26.63 3.96 0.92
C LYS A 17 25.69 2.76 1.04
N ILE A 18 24.41 2.92 0.66
CA ILE A 18 23.42 1.83 0.67
C ILE A 18 23.83 0.68 -0.25
N LYS A 19 24.40 0.97 -1.43
CA LYS A 19 24.87 -0.05 -2.38
C LYS A 19 26.01 -0.92 -1.84
N GLN A 20 26.76 -0.42 -0.85
CA GLN A 20 27.91 -1.12 -0.26
C GLN A 20 27.54 -1.88 1.01
N MET A 21 26.33 -1.71 1.55
CA MET A 21 25.87 -2.42 2.74
C MET A 21 25.60 -3.90 2.44
N SER A 22 25.95 -4.76 3.39
CA SER A 22 25.43 -6.12 3.44
C SER A 22 23.92 -6.13 3.67
N PRO A 23 23.22 -7.25 3.37
CA PRO A 23 21.79 -7.39 3.64
C PRO A 23 21.42 -7.10 5.10
N GLU A 24 22.25 -7.54 6.04
CA GLU A 24 22.05 -7.35 7.48
C GLU A 24 22.20 -5.87 7.88
N GLU A 25 23.23 -5.20 7.36
CA GLU A 25 23.45 -3.77 7.62
C GLU A 25 22.33 -2.92 7.04
N LEU A 26 21.85 -3.26 5.83
CA LEU A 26 20.74 -2.55 5.20
C LEU A 26 19.45 -2.69 6.02
N LYS A 27 19.14 -3.91 6.49
CA LYS A 27 17.97 -4.17 7.33
C LYS A 27 18.03 -3.37 8.63
N GLU A 28 19.19 -3.35 9.29
CA GLU A 28 19.38 -2.58 10.53
C GLU A 28 19.31 -1.06 10.27
N PHE A 29 19.84 -0.59 9.15
CA PHE A 29 19.72 0.80 8.73
C PHE A 29 18.25 1.20 8.51
N GLN A 30 17.49 0.40 7.77
CA GLN A 30 16.05 0.62 7.54
C GLN A 30 15.26 0.65 8.86
N LYS A 31 15.50 -0.32 9.76
CA LYS A 31 14.89 -0.38 11.10
C LYS A 31 15.15 0.90 11.91
N LYS A 32 16.36 1.46 11.86
CA LYS A 32 16.72 2.71 12.54
C LYS A 32 16.04 3.95 11.96
N GLN A 33 15.88 4.01 10.64
CA GLN A 33 15.22 5.13 9.95
C GLN A 33 13.69 5.03 9.99
N CYS A 34 13.14 3.89 10.37
CA CYS A 34 11.71 3.64 10.40
C CYS A 34 11.01 4.28 11.61
N ILE A 35 10.10 5.23 11.36
CA ILE A 35 9.27 5.84 12.42
C ILE A 35 8.40 4.82 13.16
N PHE A 36 7.90 3.79 12.48
CA PHE A 36 7.09 2.74 13.10
C PHE A 36 7.92 1.83 14.00
N CYS A 37 9.18 1.56 13.67
CA CYS A 37 10.10 0.89 14.59
C CYS A 37 10.35 1.74 15.85
N GLN A 38 10.42 3.06 15.72
CA GLN A 38 10.54 3.96 16.86
C GLN A 38 9.27 3.95 17.74
N ILE A 39 8.08 3.83 17.14
CA ILE A 39 6.82 3.65 17.87
C ILE A 39 6.79 2.29 18.58
N VAL A 40 7.12 1.21 17.88
CA VAL A 40 7.22 -0.14 18.45
C VAL A 40 8.19 -0.16 19.64
N ALA A 41 9.34 0.50 19.51
CA ALA A 41 10.35 0.62 20.56
C ALA A 41 9.97 1.59 21.70
N GLY A 42 8.80 2.23 21.63
CA GLY A 42 8.32 3.18 22.64
C GLY A 42 9.06 4.53 22.66
N LYS A 43 9.89 4.83 21.64
CA LYS A 43 10.60 6.11 21.51
C LYS A 43 9.69 7.25 21.06
N ILE A 44 8.66 6.92 20.29
CA ILE A 44 7.60 7.84 19.88
C ILE A 44 6.31 7.41 20.56
N GLN A 45 5.64 8.35 21.23
CA GLN A 45 4.38 8.09 21.90
C GLN A 45 3.28 7.78 20.89
N SER A 46 2.47 6.77 21.19
CA SER A 46 1.30 6.40 20.40
C SER A 46 0.17 5.92 21.32
N ARG A 47 -1.08 5.99 20.84
CA ARG A 47 -2.22 5.42 21.56
C ARG A 47 -2.37 3.95 21.18
N LYS A 48 -1.75 3.07 21.97
CA LYS A 48 -1.87 1.61 21.83
C LYS A 48 -3.27 1.14 22.24
N VAL A 49 -3.83 0.23 21.47
CA VAL A 49 -5.12 -0.44 21.76
C VAL A 49 -4.96 -1.95 21.94
N TYR A 50 -3.85 -2.52 21.47
CA TYR A 50 -3.48 -3.92 21.68
C TYR A 50 -1.96 -4.05 21.55
N GLU A 51 -1.36 -4.95 22.32
CA GLU A 51 0.06 -5.30 22.21
C GLU A 51 0.27 -6.72 22.74
N ASP A 52 1.06 -7.51 22.01
CA ASP A 52 1.58 -8.80 22.46
C ASP A 52 3.08 -8.92 22.11
N ASP A 53 3.63 -10.12 22.13
CA ASP A 53 5.03 -10.40 21.82
C ASP A 53 5.41 -10.19 20.34
N LYS A 54 4.46 -10.26 19.41
CA LYS A 54 4.71 -10.19 17.96
C LYS A 54 4.21 -8.90 17.31
N VAL A 55 3.15 -8.28 17.82
CA VAL A 55 2.49 -7.14 17.17
C VAL A 55 2.11 -6.03 18.16
N VAL A 56 1.89 -4.84 17.61
CA VAL A 56 1.31 -3.71 18.34
C VAL A 56 0.26 -3.03 17.47
N ALA A 57 -0.89 -2.72 18.06
CA ALA A 57 -1.97 -2.00 17.39
C ALA A 57 -2.08 -0.60 17.98
N ILE A 58 -2.04 0.42 17.13
CA ILE A 58 -2.11 1.83 17.52
C ILE A 58 -3.23 2.54 16.76
N LEU A 59 -3.81 3.59 17.33
CA LEU A 59 -4.69 4.48 16.57
C LEU A 59 -3.87 5.30 15.58
N ASP A 60 -4.36 5.40 14.35
CA ASP A 60 -3.81 6.31 13.35
C ASP A 60 -4.08 7.76 13.75
N ILE A 61 -3.05 8.61 13.66
CA ILE A 61 -3.15 10.05 13.92
C ILE A 61 -3.75 10.81 12.73
N ASN A 62 -3.73 10.22 11.54
CA ASN A 62 -4.38 10.72 10.33
C ASN A 62 -5.42 9.69 9.86
N PRO A 63 -6.45 9.41 10.66
CA PRO A 63 -7.35 8.29 10.43
C PRO A 63 -8.23 8.51 9.20
N ALA A 64 -8.51 7.44 8.45
CA ALA A 64 -9.54 7.48 7.41
C ALA A 64 -10.94 7.63 8.03
N ASN A 65 -11.18 6.98 9.17
CA ASN A 65 -12.39 7.11 9.98
C ASN A 65 -12.04 7.03 11.48
N PRO A 66 -12.85 7.62 12.39
CA PRO A 66 -12.66 7.48 13.83
C PRO A 66 -12.56 6.01 14.25
N GLY A 67 -11.44 5.65 14.89
CA GLY A 67 -11.13 4.27 15.27
C GLY A 67 -10.25 3.51 14.27
N HIS A 68 -9.74 4.15 13.22
CA HIS A 68 -8.73 3.56 12.33
C HIS A 68 -7.50 3.11 13.13
N VAL A 69 -7.20 1.82 13.05
CA VAL A 69 -6.06 1.19 13.71
C VAL A 69 -5.01 0.79 12.68
N LEU A 70 -3.75 1.08 13.01
CA LEU A 70 -2.57 0.53 12.37
C LEU A 70 -2.07 -0.65 13.23
N LEU A 71 -2.16 -1.85 12.69
CA LEU A 71 -1.61 -3.06 13.30
C LEU A 71 -0.23 -3.35 12.70
N LEU A 72 0.81 -3.24 13.53
CA LEU A 72 2.22 -3.29 13.15
C LEU A 72 2.85 -4.58 13.65
N THR A 73 3.70 -5.23 12.85
CA THR A 73 4.65 -6.20 13.38
C THR A 73 5.65 -5.50 14.30
N LYS A 74 6.11 -6.19 15.36
CA LYS A 74 7.20 -5.69 16.20
C LYS A 74 8.53 -5.77 15.46
N GLU A 75 8.76 -6.85 14.73
CA GLU A 75 9.89 -6.93 13.82
C GLU A 75 9.69 -6.13 12.54
N HIS A 76 10.81 -5.68 11.97
CA HIS A 76 10.79 -4.84 10.78
C HIS A 76 10.76 -5.71 9.52
N TYR A 77 9.68 -5.55 8.76
CA TYR A 77 9.51 -6.05 7.42
C TYR A 77 8.98 -4.92 6.55
N SER A 78 9.40 -4.83 5.30
CA SER A 78 8.92 -3.77 4.43
C SER A 78 7.55 -4.10 3.83
N ILE A 79 7.31 -5.36 3.45
CA ILE A 79 6.11 -5.81 2.73
C ILE A 79 5.73 -7.23 3.15
N MET A 80 4.48 -7.62 2.91
CA MET A 80 3.92 -8.93 3.33
C MET A 80 4.80 -10.12 2.93
N PRO A 81 5.35 -10.21 1.70
CA PRO A 81 6.14 -11.37 1.27
C PRO A 81 7.45 -11.60 2.04
N GLN A 82 7.89 -10.64 2.87
CA GLN A 82 9.08 -10.78 3.70
C GLN A 82 8.78 -11.40 5.07
N LEU A 83 7.50 -11.49 5.46
CA LEU A 83 7.13 -12.02 6.76
C LEU A 83 7.24 -13.55 6.76
N PRO A 84 7.66 -14.15 7.89
CA PRO A 84 7.42 -15.56 8.17
C PRO A 84 5.93 -15.91 8.18
N ASP A 85 5.58 -17.12 7.73
CA ASP A 85 4.18 -17.57 7.63
C ASP A 85 3.42 -17.51 8.97
N ASP A 86 4.10 -17.81 10.08
CA ASP A 86 3.50 -17.77 11.41
C ASP A 86 3.20 -16.35 11.89
N GLU A 87 4.00 -15.36 11.47
CA GLU A 87 3.74 -13.94 11.74
C GLU A 87 2.58 -13.42 10.88
N VAL A 88 2.51 -13.83 9.61
CA VAL A 88 1.34 -13.54 8.75
C VAL A 88 0.07 -14.11 9.37
N ALA A 89 0.08 -15.37 9.82
CA ALA A 89 -1.07 -15.97 10.47
C ALA A 89 -1.47 -15.19 11.74
N HIS A 90 -0.49 -14.86 12.59
CA HIS A 90 -0.73 -14.16 13.85
C HIS A 90 -1.34 -12.76 13.65
N ILE A 91 -0.73 -11.94 12.79
CA ILE A 91 -1.21 -10.56 12.60
C ILE A 91 -2.64 -10.51 12.04
N PHE A 92 -3.02 -11.44 11.16
CA PHE A 92 -4.39 -11.49 10.65
C PHE A 92 -5.41 -12.05 11.67
N MET A 93 -4.98 -12.92 12.59
CA MET A 93 -5.81 -13.31 13.74
C MET A 93 -6.08 -12.15 14.69
N VAL A 94 -5.09 -11.29 14.90
CA VAL A 94 -5.25 -10.05 15.66
C VAL A 94 -6.12 -9.04 14.88
N ALA A 95 -5.92 -8.89 13.58
CA ALA A 95 -6.76 -8.01 12.73
C ALA A 95 -8.24 -8.42 12.77
N LYS A 96 -8.54 -9.72 12.71
CA LYS A 96 -9.90 -10.26 12.92
C LYS A 96 -10.47 -9.85 14.28
N SER A 97 -9.67 -9.95 15.34
CA SER A 97 -10.10 -9.62 16.70
C SER A 97 -10.35 -8.12 16.87
N LEU A 98 -9.52 -7.27 16.27
CA LEU A 98 -9.71 -5.82 16.20
C LEU A 98 -10.98 -5.47 15.42
N SER A 99 -11.20 -6.06 14.25
CA SER A 99 -12.41 -5.86 13.46
C SER A 99 -13.68 -6.19 14.26
N ASN A 100 -13.73 -7.37 14.90
CA ASN A 100 -14.84 -7.75 15.78
C ASN A 100 -15.05 -6.77 16.95
N SER A 101 -13.95 -6.26 17.50
CA SER A 101 -14.00 -5.29 18.59
C SER A 101 -14.50 -3.92 18.13
N MET A 102 -14.19 -3.51 16.89
CA MET A 102 -14.73 -2.27 16.32
C MET A 102 -16.23 -2.37 16.10
N LEU A 103 -16.70 -3.47 15.49
CA LEU A 103 -18.13 -3.70 15.22
C LEU A 103 -18.98 -3.58 16.49
N ARG A 104 -18.49 -4.11 17.61
CA ARG A 104 -19.21 -4.09 18.90
C ARG A 104 -18.92 -2.87 19.77
N GLY A 105 -17.67 -2.39 19.78
CA GLY A 105 -17.18 -1.41 20.76
C GLY A 105 -17.35 0.04 20.34
N ILE A 106 -17.39 0.31 19.02
CA ILE A 106 -17.64 1.66 18.48
C ILE A 106 -18.83 1.70 17.51
N GLU A 107 -19.63 0.62 17.50
CA GLU A 107 -20.92 0.51 16.81
C GLU A 107 -20.85 0.95 15.34
N VAL A 108 -20.00 0.26 14.58
CA VAL A 108 -19.81 0.47 13.13
C VAL A 108 -20.42 -0.71 12.35
N GLN A 109 -20.90 -0.45 11.14
CA GLN A 109 -21.58 -1.45 10.31
C GLN A 109 -20.60 -2.38 9.58
N GLY A 110 -19.32 -2.02 9.49
CA GLY A 110 -18.33 -2.83 8.80
C GLY A 110 -16.89 -2.44 9.14
N THR A 111 -15.95 -3.16 8.55
CA THR A 111 -14.52 -2.82 8.60
C THR A 111 -13.85 -3.13 7.27
N ASN A 112 -12.91 -2.29 6.84
CA ASN A 112 -11.92 -2.69 5.83
C ASN A 112 -10.64 -3.14 6.51
N ILE A 113 -10.06 -4.23 5.99
CA ILE A 113 -8.73 -4.70 6.34
C ILE A 113 -7.87 -4.50 5.09
N ILE A 114 -6.88 -3.62 5.15
CA ILE A 114 -6.08 -3.22 3.97
C ILE A 114 -4.61 -3.46 4.24
N VAL A 115 -3.95 -4.08 3.25
CA VAL A 115 -2.50 -4.21 3.15
C VAL A 115 -2.08 -3.61 1.81
N ALA A 116 -1.12 -2.69 1.84
CA ALA A 116 -0.49 -2.15 0.64
C ALA A 116 0.95 -2.66 0.54
N ASN A 117 1.22 -3.48 -0.48
CA ASN A 117 2.58 -3.95 -0.79
C ASN A 117 3.16 -3.11 -1.93
N GLY A 118 4.04 -2.17 -1.59
CA GLY A 118 4.69 -1.27 -2.53
C GLY A 118 3.96 0.06 -2.74
N VAL A 119 4.71 1.06 -3.20
CA VAL A 119 4.23 2.45 -3.38
C VAL A 119 3.06 2.53 -4.36
N ALA A 120 3.10 1.74 -5.45
CA ALA A 120 2.01 1.68 -6.43
C ALA A 120 0.70 1.15 -5.84
N ALA A 121 0.76 0.33 -4.79
CA ALA A 121 -0.41 -0.14 -4.05
C ALA A 121 -0.89 0.85 -2.96
N GLY A 122 -0.25 2.02 -2.85
CA GLY A 122 -0.57 3.04 -1.85
C GLY A 122 0.23 2.95 -0.56
N GLN A 123 1.28 2.12 -0.49
CA GLN A 123 2.13 2.02 0.70
C GLN A 123 2.92 3.32 0.91
N ARG A 124 2.77 3.92 2.10
CA ARG A 124 3.42 5.20 2.46
C ARG A 124 4.62 5.06 3.39
N ALA A 125 4.82 3.89 3.97
CA ALA A 125 5.93 3.61 4.86
C ALA A 125 6.43 2.19 4.71
N GLN A 126 7.75 2.02 4.82
CA GLN A 126 8.45 0.75 4.66
C GLN A 126 8.45 -0.07 5.97
N HIS A 127 7.30 -0.19 6.62
CA HIS A 127 7.07 -1.07 7.77
C HIS A 127 5.74 -1.78 7.56
N PHE A 128 5.74 -3.09 7.60
CA PHE A 128 4.56 -3.88 7.30
C PHE A 128 3.47 -3.60 8.33
N MET A 129 2.32 -3.19 7.82
CA MET A 129 1.18 -2.87 8.65
C MET A 129 -0.11 -3.29 7.98
N VAL A 130 -1.07 -3.68 8.81
CA VAL A 130 -2.45 -3.94 8.43
C VAL A 130 -3.28 -2.77 8.92
N HIS A 131 -3.94 -2.08 8.00
CA HIS A 131 -4.94 -1.08 8.33
C HIS A 131 -6.24 -1.78 8.67
N VAL A 132 -6.81 -1.49 9.84
CA VAL A 132 -8.17 -1.91 10.22
C VAL A 132 -9.02 -0.65 10.35
N ILE A 133 -9.87 -0.42 9.36
CA ILE A 133 -10.63 0.83 9.21
C ILE A 133 -12.11 0.55 9.51
N PRO A 134 -12.70 1.17 10.55
CA PRO A 134 -14.13 1.07 10.79
C PRO A 134 -14.93 1.78 9.68
N ARG A 135 -16.06 1.20 9.29
CA ARG A 135 -16.91 1.69 8.20
C ARG A 135 -18.33 1.93 8.66
N LYS A 136 -18.89 3.07 8.24
CA LYS A 136 -20.31 3.39 8.39
C LYS A 136 -20.94 3.67 7.03
N GLU A 137 -22.24 3.48 6.92
CA GLU A 137 -22.94 3.94 5.72
C GLU A 137 -22.71 5.44 5.53
N LYS A 138 -22.39 5.84 4.29
CA LYS A 138 -22.16 7.23 3.91
C LYS A 138 -21.04 7.91 4.70
N ASP A 139 -20.02 7.16 5.10
CA ASP A 139 -18.82 7.69 5.78
C ASP A 139 -17.84 8.44 4.88
N GLY A 140 -18.17 8.62 3.60
CA GLY A 140 -17.35 9.36 2.64
C GLY A 140 -16.12 8.62 2.12
N ILE A 141 -15.91 7.35 2.53
CA ILE A 141 -14.85 6.50 1.98
C ILE A 141 -15.40 5.68 0.81
N GLU A 142 -14.95 5.97 -0.39
CA GLU A 142 -15.28 5.20 -1.58
C GLU A 142 -14.18 4.17 -1.89
N PHE A 143 -14.59 2.95 -2.24
CA PHE A 143 -13.69 1.90 -2.70
C PHE A 143 -14.09 1.48 -4.11
N VAL A 144 -13.56 2.19 -5.10
CA VAL A 144 -13.89 1.98 -6.51
C VAL A 144 -12.86 1.03 -7.12
N LEU A 145 -13.29 -0.21 -7.37
CA LEU A 145 -12.54 -1.15 -8.18
C LEU A 145 -13.11 -1.13 -9.61
N PRO A 146 -12.39 -0.58 -10.60
CA PRO A 146 -12.88 -0.58 -11.97
C PRO A 146 -12.95 -2.01 -12.52
N GLN A 147 -14.00 -2.29 -13.30
CA GLN A 147 -14.08 -3.52 -14.07
C GLN A 147 -13.40 -3.29 -15.42
N ASN A 148 -12.26 -3.95 -15.62
CA ASN A 148 -11.50 -3.91 -16.87
C ASN A 148 -11.55 -5.31 -17.51
N PRO A 149 -12.49 -5.59 -18.43
CA PRO A 149 -12.61 -6.89 -19.07
C PRO A 149 -11.35 -7.27 -19.84
N MET A 150 -10.95 -8.54 -19.77
CA MET A 150 -9.79 -9.10 -20.47
C MET A 150 -10.23 -10.15 -21.50
N GLN A 151 -9.43 -10.37 -22.54
CA GLN A 151 -9.68 -11.44 -23.51
C GLN A 151 -9.36 -12.81 -22.89
N GLN A 152 -10.06 -13.86 -23.32
CA GLN A 152 -9.88 -15.22 -22.79
C GLN A 152 -8.42 -15.71 -22.90
N SER A 153 -7.76 -15.43 -24.04
CA SER A 153 -6.35 -15.76 -24.26
C SER A 153 -5.40 -15.01 -23.32
N GLU A 154 -5.74 -13.79 -22.93
CA GLU A 154 -4.97 -13.00 -21.96
C GLU A 154 -5.14 -13.56 -20.54
N ILE A 155 -6.36 -13.92 -20.16
CA ILE A 155 -6.67 -14.58 -18.87
C ILE A 155 -5.83 -15.86 -18.73
N GLU A 156 -5.82 -16.71 -19.75
CA GLU A 156 -5.05 -17.96 -19.76
C GLU A 156 -3.55 -17.69 -19.67
N SER A 157 -3.04 -16.75 -20.46
CA SER A 157 -1.62 -16.37 -20.46
C SER A 157 -1.16 -15.87 -19.08
N VAL A 158 -1.93 -14.97 -18.46
CA VAL A 158 -1.61 -14.44 -17.12
C VAL A 158 -1.73 -15.55 -16.06
N GLY A 159 -2.79 -16.37 -16.12
CA GLY A 159 -2.99 -17.50 -15.21
C GLY A 159 -1.83 -18.48 -15.22
N ASN A 160 -1.35 -18.86 -16.41
CA ASN A 160 -0.21 -19.77 -16.55
C ASN A 160 1.07 -19.20 -15.95
N LYS A 161 1.36 -17.91 -16.20
CA LYS A 161 2.54 -17.23 -15.61
C LYS A 161 2.49 -17.24 -14.08
N LEU A 162 1.32 -16.97 -13.50
CA LEU A 162 1.14 -16.97 -12.04
C LEU A 162 1.32 -18.37 -11.45
N VAL A 163 0.76 -19.40 -12.09
CA VAL A 163 0.92 -20.80 -11.63
C VAL A 163 2.39 -21.24 -11.71
N ALA A 164 3.10 -20.91 -12.79
CA ALA A 164 4.52 -21.22 -12.94
C ALA A 164 5.37 -20.50 -11.87
N ALA A 165 5.10 -19.21 -11.64
CA ALA A 165 5.78 -18.42 -10.61
C ALA A 165 5.57 -18.98 -9.21
N LEU A 166 4.35 -19.45 -8.88
CA LEU A 166 4.05 -20.09 -7.59
C LEU A 166 4.76 -21.43 -7.40
N ARG A 167 5.06 -22.16 -8.49
CA ARG A 167 5.82 -23.42 -8.44
C ARG A 167 7.33 -23.23 -8.43
N GLY A 168 7.82 -22.00 -8.63
CA GLY A 168 9.25 -21.70 -8.72
C GLY A 168 9.91 -22.17 -10.02
N GLU A 169 9.11 -22.43 -11.07
CA GLU A 169 9.61 -22.83 -12.39
C GLU A 169 10.18 -21.59 -13.10
N LYS A 170 11.48 -21.58 -13.44
CA LYS A 170 12.06 -20.54 -14.31
C LYS A 170 11.50 -20.71 -15.73
N GLU A 171 11.10 -19.61 -16.36
CA GLU A 171 10.58 -19.56 -17.73
C GLU A 171 11.46 -20.41 -18.68
N GLN A 172 10.89 -21.47 -19.25
CA GLN A 172 11.40 -22.00 -20.51
C GLN A 172 11.00 -20.98 -21.59
N GLU A 173 11.98 -20.47 -22.34
CA GLU A 173 11.76 -19.57 -23.47
C GLU A 173 10.70 -20.16 -24.42
N MET A 174 9.61 -19.43 -24.60
CA MET A 174 8.56 -19.73 -25.56
C MET A 174 8.20 -18.46 -26.35
N PRO A 175 7.74 -18.62 -27.60
CA PRO A 175 8.06 -17.71 -28.69
C PRO A 175 7.43 -16.33 -28.50
N SER A 176 8.13 -15.34 -29.04
CA SER A 176 7.71 -13.94 -29.06
C SER A 176 6.30 -13.77 -29.62
N PRO A 177 5.51 -12.82 -29.08
CA PRO A 177 4.19 -12.49 -29.64
C PRO A 177 4.34 -12.08 -31.12
N PRO A 178 3.36 -12.40 -31.98
CA PRO A 178 3.41 -11.94 -33.36
C PRO A 178 3.50 -10.41 -33.40
N SER A 179 4.53 -9.92 -34.09
CA SER A 179 4.84 -8.49 -34.31
C SER A 179 3.79 -7.80 -35.17
N LYS A 180 2.53 -7.73 -34.74
CA LYS A 180 1.50 -6.84 -35.28
C LYS A 180 0.57 -6.43 -34.16
N VAL A 181 0.79 -5.23 -33.63
CA VAL A 181 -0.24 -4.49 -32.88
C VAL A 181 -1.43 -4.33 -33.83
N PRO A 182 -2.63 -4.84 -33.51
CA PRO A 182 -3.81 -4.50 -34.29
C PRO A 182 -4.04 -2.99 -34.15
N GLU A 183 -4.11 -2.29 -35.28
CA GLU A 183 -4.44 -0.86 -35.30
C GLU A 183 -5.74 -0.61 -34.52
N PRO A 184 -5.84 0.49 -33.76
CA PRO A 184 -7.08 0.83 -33.07
C PRO A 184 -8.18 1.03 -34.12
N LYS A 185 -9.29 0.29 -33.98
CA LYS A 185 -10.49 0.50 -34.78
C LYS A 185 -10.94 1.95 -34.60
N LYS A 186 -10.98 2.70 -35.71
CA LYS A 186 -11.65 3.99 -35.78
C LYS A 186 -13.15 3.75 -35.61
N ASP A 187 -13.68 4.00 -34.43
CA ASP A 187 -15.11 4.29 -34.29
C ASP A 187 -15.30 5.80 -34.25
N GLU A 188 -16.14 6.27 -35.18
CA GLU A 188 -16.47 7.65 -35.43
C GLU A 188 -17.25 8.27 -34.27
N GLN A 189 -16.72 9.40 -33.78
CA GLN A 189 -17.42 10.59 -33.31
C GLN A 189 -18.73 10.42 -32.51
N LYS A 190 -18.63 10.63 -31.20
CA LYS A 190 -19.58 11.52 -30.50
C LYS A 190 -18.85 12.74 -29.96
N LYS A 191 -19.28 13.90 -30.45
CA LYS A 191 -18.85 15.26 -30.10
C LYS A 191 -19.07 15.55 -28.62
N GLY A 192 -18.11 16.22 -28.00
CA GLY A 192 -18.20 16.74 -26.63
C GLY A 192 -16.84 17.13 -26.08
N SER A 193 -16.16 18.08 -26.71
CA SER A 193 -14.90 18.66 -26.24
C SER A 193 -15.13 19.63 -25.09
N SER A 194 -14.44 19.47 -23.97
CA SER A 194 -13.63 20.51 -23.32
C SER A 194 -13.11 20.00 -21.98
N GLY A 195 -11.82 19.65 -21.94
CA GLY A 195 -11.05 19.71 -20.72
C GLY A 195 -10.84 21.19 -20.38
N ILE A 196 -11.02 21.53 -19.11
CA ILE A 196 -10.68 22.84 -18.56
C ILE A 196 -9.16 22.92 -18.51
N ASN A 197 -8.58 23.90 -19.20
CA ASN A 197 -7.15 24.19 -19.13
C ASN A 197 -6.88 25.10 -17.92
N LEU A 198 -5.69 25.02 -17.32
CA LEU A 198 -5.30 25.80 -16.13
C LEU A 198 -5.22 27.32 -16.37
N ASP A 199 -5.33 27.78 -17.62
CA ASP A 199 -5.52 29.19 -17.98
C ASP A 199 -6.99 29.66 -17.86
N ASP A 200 -7.96 28.74 -17.76
CA ASP A 200 -9.39 29.05 -17.65
C ASP A 200 -9.83 29.37 -16.21
N ILE A 201 -8.99 29.09 -15.22
CA ILE A 201 -9.26 29.37 -13.79
C ILE A 201 -8.92 30.83 -13.42
N SER A 202 -8.07 31.52 -14.19
CA SER A 202 -7.71 32.93 -13.92
C SER A 202 -8.76 33.96 -14.39
N LYS A 203 -9.87 33.54 -15.01
CA LYS A 203 -10.96 34.43 -15.46
C LYS A 203 -12.28 34.24 -14.70
N MET A 204 -12.33 33.37 -13.69
CA MET A 204 -13.53 33.14 -12.85
C MET A 204 -13.46 33.78 -11.46
N LEU A 205 -12.40 34.55 -11.17
CA LEU A 205 -12.31 35.40 -9.98
C LEU A 205 -12.01 36.84 -10.41
N GLY A 206 -13.06 37.56 -10.78
CA GLY A 206 -13.04 38.98 -11.11
C GLY A 206 -14.47 39.51 -11.19
N ASP A 207 -14.81 40.40 -10.26
CA ASP A 207 -16.05 41.19 -10.17
C ASP A 207 -17.35 40.47 -9.79
N ARG A 208 -17.49 40.14 -8.50
CA ARG A 208 -18.36 40.83 -7.52
C ARG A 208 -18.51 40.04 -6.24
#